data_AF-A0A2V7XIF1-F1
#
_entry.id   AF-A0A2V7XIF1-F1
#
_cell.length_a   1.000
_cell.length_b   1.000
_cell.length_c   1.000
_cell.angle_alpha   90.00
_cell.angle_beta   90.00
_cell.angle_gamma   90.00
#
_symmetry.space_group_name_H-M   'P 1'
#
loop_
_entity.id
_entity.type
_entity.pdbx_description
1 polymer ?
#
loop_
_entity_poly.entity_id
_entity_poly.type
_entity_poly.pdbx_seq_one_letter_code
_entity_poly.pdbx_strand_id
1 'polypeptide(L)'
;MTDAYERYVHINLPHSRTVLARIGRMLEFLHALAEDAAGGPALHAAFQALEREAEPYDEDPALAAAIAAADALAERARTFVEALLQTPVRSDRLGQHVRNVFECLGLPEEGARLALQCGERPDSLMR
;
A
#
# COMPACT_ATOMS: atom_id res chain seq x y z
N MET A 1 -10.91 13.10 20.47
CA MET A 1 -10.28 11.88 21.04
C MET A 1 -10.92 10.61 20.51
N THR A 2 -12.24 10.56 20.30
CA THR A 2 -12.96 9.41 19.73
C THR A 2 -12.41 8.98 18.36
N ASP A 3 -12.24 9.93 17.43
CA ASP A 3 -11.77 9.68 16.06
C ASP A 3 -10.36 9.08 15.97
N ALA A 4 -9.41 9.57 16.77
CA ALA A 4 -8.04 9.04 16.79
C ALA A 4 -7.95 7.62 17.34
N TYR A 5 -8.75 7.30 18.37
CA TYR A 5 -8.82 5.94 18.92
C TYR A 5 -9.54 4.99 17.97
N GLU A 6 -10.63 5.44 17.35
CA GLU A 6 -11.35 4.70 16.31
C GLU A 6 -10.43 4.36 15.13
N ARG A 7 -9.62 5.30 14.65
CA ARG A 7 -8.60 4.98 13.64
C ARG A 7 -7.55 4.00 14.16
N TYR A 8 -7.05 4.20 15.38
CA TYR A 8 -6.00 3.35 15.97
C TYR A 8 -6.38 1.86 16.02
N VAL A 9 -7.64 1.53 16.34
CA VAL A 9 -8.08 0.12 16.39
C VAL A 9 -8.11 -0.57 15.03
N HIS A 10 -8.01 0.19 13.93
CA HIS A 10 -7.92 -0.32 12.57
C HIS A 10 -6.49 -0.34 12.02
N ILE A 11 -5.53 0.27 12.71
CA ILE A 11 -4.12 0.25 12.31
C ILE A 11 -3.55 -1.14 12.58
N ASN A 12 -2.79 -1.66 11.62
CA ASN A 12 -2.03 -2.89 11.71
C ASN A 12 -0.75 -2.77 10.86
N LEU A 13 0.25 -2.07 11.39
CA LEU A 13 1.53 -1.84 10.71
C LEU A 13 2.27 -3.15 10.42
N PRO A 14 2.29 -4.18 11.30
CA PRO A 14 2.90 -5.46 10.99
C PRO A 14 2.26 -6.16 9.79
N HIS A 15 0.92 -6.13 9.68
CA HIS A 15 0.24 -6.72 8.53
C HIS A 15 0.48 -5.92 7.26
N SER A 16 0.59 -4.59 7.35
CA SER A 16 0.90 -3.75 6.19
C SER A 16 2.20 -4.20 5.48
N ARG A 17 3.25 -4.60 6.22
CA ARG A 17 4.49 -5.19 5.66
C ARG A 17 4.24 -6.49 4.91
N THR A 18 3.38 -7.36 5.45
CA THR A 18 2.99 -8.61 4.78
C THR A 18 2.29 -8.32 3.45
N VAL A 19 1.44 -7.29 3.41
CA VAL A 19 0.76 -6.86 2.18
C VAL A 19 1.75 -6.23 1.20
N LEU A 20 2.68 -5.39 1.67
CA LEU A 20 3.74 -4.82 0.83
C LEU A 20 4.61 -5.89 0.17
N ALA A 21 4.99 -6.94 0.90
CA ALA A 21 5.71 -8.08 0.32
C ALA A 21 4.89 -8.81 -0.77
N ARG A 22 3.55 -8.83 -0.66
CA ARG A 22 2.67 -9.36 -1.72
C ARG A 22 2.62 -8.43 -2.93
N ILE A 23 2.63 -7.12 -2.72
CA ILE A 23 2.74 -6.12 -3.79
C ILE A 23 4.07 -6.31 -4.53
N GLY A 24 5.20 -6.43 -3.83
CA GLY A 24 6.51 -6.66 -4.45
C GLY A 24 6.52 -7.87 -5.38
N ARG A 25 6.04 -9.03 -4.88
CA ARG A 25 5.89 -10.25 -5.71
C ARG A 25 4.96 -10.05 -6.91
N MET A 26 3.90 -9.26 -6.76
CA MET A 26 2.99 -8.94 -7.88
C MET A 26 3.67 -8.05 -8.92
N LEU A 27 4.43 -7.06 -8.49
CA LEU A 27 5.18 -6.18 -9.38
C LEU A 27 6.29 -6.95 -10.12
N GLU A 28 6.97 -7.89 -9.46
CA GLU A 28 7.89 -8.83 -10.11
C GLU A 28 7.18 -9.69 -11.16
N PHE A 29 6.05 -10.30 -10.80
CA PHE A 29 5.25 -11.13 -11.72
C PHE A 29 4.76 -10.33 -12.95
N LEU A 30 4.45 -9.05 -12.78
CA LEU A 30 4.05 -8.15 -13.86
C LEU A 30 5.25 -7.56 -14.63
N HIS A 31 6.48 -8.00 -14.34
CA HIS A 31 7.73 -7.45 -14.90
C HIS A 31 7.80 -5.93 -14.76
N ALA A 32 7.36 -5.39 -13.62
CA ALA A 32 7.25 -3.95 -13.36
C ALA A 32 8.51 -3.34 -12.72
N LEU A 33 9.42 -4.17 -12.19
CA LEU A 33 10.61 -3.72 -11.43
C LEU A 33 11.95 -4.00 -12.13
N ALA A 34 11.95 -4.61 -13.32
CA ALA A 34 13.18 -4.86 -14.10
C ALA A 34 13.75 -3.57 -14.74
N GLU A 35 15.01 -3.61 -15.19
CA GLU A 35 15.70 -2.44 -15.77
C GLU A 35 15.03 -1.89 -17.05
N ASP A 36 14.34 -2.75 -17.81
CA ASP A 36 13.60 -2.43 -19.03
C ASP A 36 12.06 -2.49 -18.85
N ALA A 37 11.62 -2.56 -17.59
CA ALA A 37 10.23 -2.78 -17.23
C ALA A 37 9.28 -1.63 -17.60
N ALA A 38 8.02 -1.98 -17.80
CA ALA A 38 6.93 -1.03 -17.99
C ALA A 38 6.70 -0.10 -16.77
N GLY A 39 7.21 -0.48 -15.59
CA GLY A 39 7.10 0.32 -14.37
C GLY A 39 8.09 1.49 -14.28
N GLY A 40 9.26 1.36 -14.92
CA GLY A 40 10.31 2.37 -14.91
C GLY A 40 10.93 2.65 -13.53
N PRO A 41 11.99 3.48 -13.49
CA PRO A 41 12.78 3.72 -12.28
C PRO A 41 12.01 4.46 -11.17
N ALA A 42 11.03 5.30 -11.53
CA ALA A 42 10.24 6.05 -10.55
C ALA A 42 9.35 5.13 -9.69
N LEU A 43 8.69 4.14 -10.31
CA LEU A 43 7.90 3.14 -9.58
C LEU A 43 8.78 2.32 -8.66
N HIS A 44 9.94 1.87 -9.17
CA HIS A 44 10.89 1.10 -8.38
C HIS A 44 11.38 1.86 -7.14
N ALA A 45 11.83 3.11 -7.32
CA ALA A 45 12.29 3.95 -6.22
C ALA A 45 11.18 4.24 -5.19
N ALA A 46 9.95 4.49 -5.65
CA ALA A 46 8.81 4.74 -4.77
C ALA A 46 8.45 3.49 -3.96
N PHE A 47 8.47 2.30 -4.57
CA PHE A 47 8.21 1.05 -3.87
C PHE A 47 9.30 0.73 -2.84
N GLN A 48 10.58 0.87 -3.19
CA GLN A 48 11.69 0.68 -2.24
C GLN A 48 11.63 1.66 -1.05
N ALA A 49 11.23 2.90 -1.27
CA ALA A 49 11.04 3.87 -0.20
C ALA A 49 9.90 3.46 0.74
N LEU A 50 8.80 2.95 0.17
CA LEU A 50 7.66 2.43 0.92
C LEU A 50 8.04 1.19 1.76
N GLU A 51 8.78 0.25 1.19
CA GLU A 51 9.24 -0.94 1.93
C GLU A 51 10.16 -0.56 3.10
N ARG A 52 11.09 0.38 2.88
CA ARG A 52 12.00 0.86 3.92
C ARG A 52 11.26 1.59 5.05
N GLU A 53 10.23 2.36 4.71
CA GLU A 53 9.39 3.03 5.70
C GLU A 53 8.65 2.01 6.59
N ALA A 54 8.19 0.91 6.00
CA ALA A 54 7.45 -0.12 6.71
C ALA A 54 8.34 -1.07 7.52
N GLU A 55 9.62 -1.20 7.17
CA GLU A 55 10.57 -2.17 7.74
C GLU A 55 10.59 -2.24 9.28
N PRO A 56 10.55 -1.13 10.05
CA PRO A 56 10.71 -1.17 11.50
C PRO A 56 9.52 -1.77 12.28
N TYR A 57 8.35 -1.95 11.64
CA TYR A 57 7.11 -2.25 12.36
C TYR A 57 6.85 -3.77 12.45
N ASP A 58 7.54 -4.45 13.36
CA ASP A 58 7.23 -5.84 13.76
C ASP A 58 6.00 -5.91 14.70
N GLU A 59 5.74 -4.84 15.44
CA GLU A 59 4.58 -4.65 16.31
C GLU A 59 4.03 -3.23 16.15
N ASP A 60 2.74 -3.03 16.44
CA ASP A 60 2.17 -1.69 16.48
C ASP A 60 2.66 -0.92 17.71
N PRO A 61 3.19 0.30 17.55
CA PRO A 61 3.55 1.12 18.69
C PRO A 61 2.30 1.65 19.41
N ALA A 62 2.50 2.33 20.53
CA ALA A 62 1.39 2.92 21.28
C ALA A 62 0.66 4.01 20.47
N LEU A 63 -0.64 4.15 20.71
CA LEU A 63 -1.61 4.98 19.97
C LEU A 63 -1.05 6.17 19.18
N ALA A 64 -0.46 7.16 19.84
CA ALA A 64 0.01 8.38 19.16
C ALA A 64 1.13 8.09 18.14
N ALA A 65 2.06 7.20 18.49
CA ALA A 65 3.14 6.79 17.61
C ALA A 65 2.63 5.91 16.46
N ALA A 66 1.61 5.08 16.69
CA ALA A 66 1.02 4.25 15.64
C ALA A 66 0.29 5.10 14.59
N ILE A 67 -0.45 6.12 15.03
CA ILE A 67 -1.11 7.06 14.12
C ILE A 67 -0.06 7.81 13.29
N ALA A 68 0.99 8.34 13.93
CA ALA A 68 2.06 9.04 13.22
C ALA A 68 2.80 8.15 12.22
N ALA A 69 3.09 6.90 12.60
CA ALA A 69 3.69 5.90 11.72
C ALA A 69 2.77 5.56 10.54
N ALA A 70 1.47 5.38 10.78
CA ALA A 70 0.49 5.12 9.73
C ALA A 70 0.35 6.30 8.77
N ASP A 71 0.43 7.54 9.25
CA ASP A 71 0.43 8.73 8.41
C ASP A 71 1.66 8.81 7.51
N ALA A 72 2.86 8.62 8.07
CA ALA A 72 4.11 8.60 7.31
C ALA A 72 4.10 7.48 6.25
N LEU A 73 3.62 6.29 6.63
CA LEU A 73 3.52 5.16 5.71
C LEU A 73 2.46 5.39 4.62
N ALA A 74 1.35 6.06 4.96
CA ALA A 74 0.31 6.44 3.99
C ALA A 74 0.83 7.45 2.97
N GLU A 75 1.65 8.42 3.38
CA GLU A 75 2.31 9.35 2.44
C GLU A 75 3.19 8.60 1.44
N ARG A 76 4.03 7.66 1.90
CA ARG A 76 4.83 6.81 1.01
C ARG A 76 3.97 5.94 0.10
N ALA A 77 2.87 5.38 0.63
CA ALA A 77 1.96 4.56 -0.14
C ALA A 77 1.28 5.37 -1.26
N ARG A 78 0.88 6.62 -0.98
CA ARG A 78 0.34 7.54 -1.99
C ARG A 78 1.36 7.84 -3.08
N THR A 79 2.61 8.16 -2.72
CA THR A 79 3.68 8.36 -3.72
C THR A 79 3.91 7.12 -4.58
N PHE A 80 3.89 5.93 -3.97
CA PHE A 80 3.95 4.67 -4.72
C PHE A 80 2.77 4.51 -5.69
N VAL A 81 1.53 4.77 -5.24
CA VAL A 81 0.35 4.71 -6.11
C VAL A 81 0.46 5.73 -7.23
N GLU A 82 0.85 6.96 -6.97
CA GLU A 82 1.04 7.99 -8.00
C GLU A 82 2.06 7.56 -9.06
N ALA A 83 3.20 7.01 -8.64
CA ALA A 83 4.22 6.48 -9.55
C ALA A 83 3.69 5.28 -10.35
N LEU A 84 2.97 4.37 -9.69
CA LEU A 84 2.30 3.24 -10.35
C LEU A 84 1.34 3.76 -11.41
N LEU A 85 0.57 4.81 -11.10
CA LEU A 85 -0.42 5.40 -11.99
C LEU A 85 0.16 5.98 -13.28
N GLN A 86 1.45 6.36 -13.29
CA GLN A 86 2.18 6.81 -14.48
C GLN A 86 2.61 5.66 -15.42
N THR A 87 2.31 4.42 -15.06
CA THR A 87 2.70 3.21 -15.81
C THR A 87 1.46 2.44 -16.25
N PRO A 88 1.55 1.51 -17.22
CA PRO A 88 0.45 0.63 -17.57
C PRO A 88 0.25 -0.54 -16.58
N VAL A 89 1.05 -0.66 -15.53
CA VAL A 89 1.07 -1.81 -14.60
C VAL A 89 -0.19 -1.82 -13.73
N ARG A 90 -1.17 -2.67 -14.06
CA ARG A 90 -2.44 -2.80 -13.31
C ARG A 90 -2.89 -4.24 -13.24
N SER A 91 -3.52 -4.63 -12.15
CA SER A 91 -4.26 -5.89 -12.06
C SER A 91 -5.28 -5.84 -10.92
N ASP A 92 -6.29 -6.71 -10.98
CA ASP A 92 -7.29 -6.82 -9.91
C ASP A 92 -6.64 -7.10 -8.55
N ARG A 93 -5.73 -8.09 -8.51
CA ARG A 93 -5.01 -8.46 -7.29
C ARG A 93 -4.07 -7.35 -6.80
N LEU A 94 -3.44 -6.58 -7.70
CA LEU A 94 -2.63 -5.42 -7.31
C LEU A 94 -3.50 -4.34 -6.66
N GLY A 95 -4.66 -4.05 -7.24
CA GLY A 95 -5.65 -3.14 -6.65
C GLY A 95 -6.10 -3.60 -5.26
N GLN A 96 -6.43 -4.88 -5.09
CA GLN A 96 -6.79 -5.45 -3.79
C GLN A 96 -5.66 -5.29 -2.75
N HIS A 97 -4.40 -5.53 -3.14
CA HIS A 97 -3.28 -5.31 -2.22
C HIS A 97 -3.11 -3.83 -1.85
N VAL A 98 -3.29 -2.91 -2.80
CA VAL A 98 -3.28 -1.47 -2.49
C VAL A 98 -4.39 -1.12 -1.49
N ARG A 99 -5.62 -1.60 -1.69
CA ARG A 99 -6.71 -1.42 -0.70
C ARG A 99 -6.28 -1.90 0.68
N ASN A 100 -5.79 -3.14 0.77
CA ASN A 100 -5.41 -3.76 2.04
C ASN A 100 -4.31 -2.99 2.77
N VAL A 101 -3.36 -2.38 2.04
CA VAL A 101 -2.36 -1.49 2.66
C VAL A 101 -3.06 -0.35 3.38
N PHE A 102 -3.91 0.41 2.70
CA PHE A 102 -4.59 1.56 3.31
C PHE A 102 -5.56 1.17 4.42
N GLU A 103 -6.22 0.01 4.33
CA GLU A 103 -7.01 -0.54 5.44
C GLU A 103 -6.16 -0.78 6.68
N CYS A 104 -4.95 -1.34 6.52
CA CYS A 104 -3.98 -1.50 7.62
C CYS A 104 -3.47 -0.17 8.20
N LEU A 105 -3.67 0.96 7.50
CA LEU A 105 -3.29 2.30 7.99
C LEU A 105 -4.49 3.06 8.59
N GLY A 106 -5.63 2.39 8.72
CA GLY A 106 -6.88 2.99 9.19
C GLY A 106 -7.49 3.97 8.18
N LEU A 107 -7.25 3.77 6.88
CA LEU A 107 -7.71 4.63 5.78
C LEU A 107 -8.55 3.86 4.74
N PRO A 108 -9.60 3.13 5.14
CA PRO A 108 -10.32 2.21 4.24
C PRO A 108 -10.99 2.89 3.04
N GLU A 109 -11.55 4.09 3.24
CA GLU A 109 -12.23 4.83 2.16
C GLU A 109 -11.25 5.31 1.08
N GLU A 110 -10.08 5.79 1.50
CA GLU A 110 -9.02 6.17 0.58
C GLU A 110 -8.48 4.96 -0.16
N GLY A 111 -8.22 3.86 0.56
CA GLY A 111 -7.79 2.60 -0.01
C GLY A 111 -8.73 2.09 -1.09
N ALA A 112 -10.03 2.10 -0.82
CA ALA A 112 -11.05 1.69 -1.78
C ALA A 112 -11.03 2.54 -3.06
N ARG A 113 -10.86 3.86 -2.93
CA ARG A 113 -10.79 4.77 -4.09
C ARG A 113 -9.52 4.53 -4.93
N LEU A 114 -8.37 4.41 -4.29
CA LEU A 114 -7.09 4.21 -4.99
C LEU A 114 -6.99 2.82 -5.64
N ALA A 115 -7.50 1.79 -4.98
CA ALA A 115 -7.49 0.43 -5.48
C ALA A 115 -8.21 0.27 -6.83
N LEU A 116 -9.33 0.97 -7.03
CA LEU A 116 -10.02 1.02 -8.32
C LEU A 116 -9.12 1.56 -9.44
N GLN A 117 -8.33 2.59 -9.15
CA GLN A 117 -7.38 3.17 -10.10
C GLN A 117 -6.20 2.23 -10.39
N CYS A 118 -5.84 1.39 -9.40
CA CYS A 118 -4.83 0.34 -9.51
C CYS A 118 -5.33 -0.94 -10.21
N GLY A 119 -6.62 -1.00 -10.57
CA GLY A 119 -7.20 -2.07 -11.38
C GLY A 119 -8.10 -3.04 -10.62
N GLU A 120 -8.42 -2.79 -9.34
CA GLU A 120 -9.39 -3.59 -8.58
C GLU A 120 -10.73 -3.66 -9.34
N ARG A 121 -11.30 -4.85 -9.44
CA ARG A 121 -12.64 -5.09 -10.00
C ARG A 121 -13.60 -5.46 -8.86
N PRO A 122 -14.55 -4.58 -8.50
CA PRO A 122 -15.49 -4.83 -7.40
C PRO A 122 -16.31 -6.11 -7.54
N ASP A 123 -16.61 -6.52 -8.77
CA ASP A 123 -17.43 -7.70 -9.06
C ASP A 123 -16.59 -8.98 -9.23
N SER A 124 -15.29 -8.92 -8.92
CA SER A 124 -14.41 -10.08 -8.97
C SER A 124 -14.79 -11.10 -7.90
N LEU A 125 -14.86 -12.37 -8.29
CA LEU A 125 -15.13 -13.50 -7.39
C LEU A 125 -13.99 -13.75 -6.38
N MET A 126 -12.88 -13.01 -6.47
CA MET A 126 -11.70 -13.14 -5.60
C MET A 126 -11.70 -12.23 -4.37
N ARG A 127 -12.86 -11.70 -3.97
CA ARG A 127 -13.01 -10.92 -2.73
C ARG A 127 -12.98 -11.77 -1.47
#